data_AF-A0A954N4P2-F1
#
_entry.id   AF-A0A954N4P2-F1
#
_cell.length_a   1.000
_cell.length_b   1.000
_cell.length_c   1.000
_cell.angle_alpha   90.00
_cell.angle_beta   90.00
_cell.angle_gamma   90.00
#
_symmetry.space_group_name_H-M   'P 1'
#
loop_
_entity.id
_entity.type
_entity.pdbx_description
1 polymer ?
#
loop_
_entity_poly.entity_id
_entity_poly.type
_entity_poly.pdbx_seq_one_letter_code
_entity_poly.pdbx_strand_id
1 'polypeptide(L)'
;MERLIRRDPARRGLLATPEIDSIFPLGQLELAAEDLARNCGRAWIVTGFYIPRAIPPSPESDGPPGALLLARILHDLGHTVEILTDPLCSRLLRETTRLYGLPIEMVREIPDSAVEELCSRPPRDLTHLIAIERVGPSHTLDSLVAQSRSGSAPVTEFERTVPIGSRNRCHNMRGEIIDAHTGHLHRLFTELPQGNPSLRTIGIGDGGNEIGMGRIPWETLAARLAVATSPKTICRI
;
A
#
# COMPACT_ATOMS: atom_id res chain seq x y z
N MET A 1 7.67 18.87 8.40
CA MET A 1 7.97 17.84 7.38
C MET A 1 6.71 17.37 6.65
N GLU A 2 5.67 16.92 7.37
CA GLU A 2 4.47 16.34 6.75
C GLU A 2 3.74 17.25 5.74
N ARG A 3 3.64 18.56 6.02
CA ARG A 3 3.10 19.54 5.04
C ARG A 3 3.93 19.69 3.75
N LEU A 4 5.22 19.33 3.77
CA LEU A 4 6.08 19.42 2.59
C LEU A 4 5.85 18.25 1.64
N ILE A 5 5.53 17.07 2.17
CA ILE A 5 5.28 15.85 1.39
C ILE A 5 3.82 15.73 0.94
N ARG A 6 2.89 16.44 1.60
CA ARG A 6 1.49 16.57 1.16
C ARG A 6 1.35 17.57 0.02
N ARG A 7 1.87 17.21 -1.15
CA ARG A 7 1.70 17.98 -2.40
C ARG A 7 1.02 17.10 -3.43
N ASP A 8 0.12 17.68 -4.22
CA ASP A 8 -0.52 17.02 -5.35
C ASP A 8 0.00 17.59 -6.68
N PRO A 9 1.27 17.31 -7.05
CA PRO A 9 1.87 17.86 -8.27
C PRO A 9 1.14 17.38 -9.53
N ALA A 10 0.58 16.17 -9.50
CA ALA A 10 -0.16 15.56 -10.59
C ALA A 10 -1.65 15.95 -10.63
N ARG A 11 -2.12 16.76 -9.67
CA ARG A 11 -3.52 17.21 -9.54
C ARG A 11 -4.52 16.05 -9.57
N ARG A 12 -4.19 14.94 -8.89
CA ARG A 12 -5.03 13.74 -8.81
C ARG A 12 -6.27 13.96 -7.92
N GLY A 13 -6.27 15.02 -7.12
CA GLY A 13 -7.39 15.44 -6.28
C GLY A 13 -7.30 14.95 -4.83
N LEU A 14 -6.35 14.04 -4.52
CA LEU A 14 -6.22 13.45 -3.18
C LEU A 14 -5.93 14.50 -2.09
N LEU A 15 -5.16 15.54 -2.43
CA LEU A 15 -4.70 16.57 -1.49
C LEU A 15 -5.21 17.98 -1.83
N ALA A 16 -6.12 18.12 -2.80
CA ALA A 16 -6.46 19.41 -3.42
C ALA A 16 -7.62 20.18 -2.77
N THR A 17 -7.99 19.89 -1.51
CA THR A 17 -9.22 20.47 -0.89
C THR A 17 -9.04 20.99 0.54
N PRO A 18 -9.86 21.97 1.00
CA PRO A 18 -9.75 22.60 2.32
C PRO A 18 -9.87 21.65 3.53
N GLU A 19 -10.51 20.50 3.36
CA GLU A 19 -10.79 19.52 4.43
C GLU A 19 -9.72 18.44 4.57
N ILE A 20 -8.59 18.56 3.88
CA ILE A 20 -7.56 17.52 3.87
C ILE A 20 -7.09 17.12 5.28
N ASP A 21 -7.04 18.07 6.22
CA ASP A 21 -6.59 17.82 7.59
C ASP A 21 -7.60 17.01 8.43
N SER A 22 -8.88 16.92 8.03
CA SER A 22 -9.85 16.04 8.70
C SER A 22 -9.77 14.59 8.19
N ILE A 23 -9.32 14.41 6.94
CA ILE A 23 -9.21 13.10 6.27
C ILE A 23 -7.84 12.48 6.51
N PHE A 24 -6.81 13.32 6.42
CA PHE A 24 -5.44 13.03 6.77
C PHE A 24 -5.05 13.93 7.95
N PRO A 25 -5.35 13.54 9.20
CA PRO A 25 -4.89 14.30 10.36
C PRO A 25 -3.39 14.55 10.28
N LEU A 26 -2.95 15.77 10.56
CA LEU A 26 -1.52 16.03 10.74
C LEU A 26 -1.01 15.25 11.96
N GLY A 27 0.27 14.89 11.94
CA GLY A 27 0.94 14.10 12.98
C GLY A 27 1.02 12.60 12.66
N GLN A 28 0.33 12.08 11.63
CA GLN A 28 0.41 10.65 11.30
C GLN A 28 1.82 10.23 10.89
N LEU A 29 2.55 11.09 10.15
CA LEU A 29 3.95 10.84 9.82
C LEU A 29 4.84 10.75 11.07
N GLU A 30 4.64 11.66 12.02
CA GLU A 30 5.43 11.70 13.26
C GLU A 30 5.13 10.47 14.12
N LEU A 31 3.86 10.14 14.33
CA LEU A 31 3.44 8.94 15.07
C LEU A 31 4.02 7.66 14.46
N ALA A 32 3.97 7.51 13.13
CA ALA A 32 4.54 6.34 12.46
C ALA A 32 6.07 6.28 12.62
N ALA A 33 6.75 7.41 12.49
CA ALA A 33 8.21 7.48 12.64
C ALA A 33 8.65 7.19 14.10
N GLU A 34 7.93 7.71 15.09
CA GLU A 34 8.20 7.47 16.50
C GLU A 34 7.98 6.01 16.88
N ASP A 35 6.89 5.39 16.40
CA ASP A 35 6.59 3.97 16.65
C ASP A 35 7.66 3.07 16.03
N LEU A 36 8.07 3.34 14.78
CA LEU A 36 9.16 2.63 14.12
C LEU A 36 10.48 2.76 14.89
N ALA A 37 10.84 3.97 15.33
CA ALA A 37 12.11 4.20 16.03
C ALA A 37 12.18 3.55 17.42
N ARG A 38 11.04 3.40 18.11
CA ARG A 38 10.99 2.91 19.49
C ARG A 38 10.63 1.44 19.61
N ASN A 39 9.76 0.95 18.73
CA ASN A 39 9.07 -0.33 18.89
C ASN A 39 9.37 -1.33 17.77
N CYS A 40 10.19 -0.98 16.78
CA CYS A 40 10.53 -1.90 15.71
C CYS A 40 11.49 -3.01 16.18
N GLY A 41 11.09 -4.27 16.03
CA GLY A 41 11.96 -5.44 16.08
C GLY A 41 12.42 -5.81 14.66
N ARG A 42 11.61 -6.62 13.97
CA ARG A 42 11.69 -6.83 12.53
C ARG A 42 10.60 -6.08 11.77
N ALA A 43 10.97 -5.51 10.62
CA ALA A 43 10.07 -4.89 9.67
C ALA A 43 10.09 -5.59 8.31
N TRP A 44 8.90 -5.83 7.75
CA TRP A 44 8.74 -6.17 6.34
C TRP A 44 8.21 -4.97 5.57
N ILE A 45 8.91 -4.57 4.51
CA ILE A 45 8.50 -3.48 3.63
C ILE A 45 8.04 -4.08 2.30
N VAL A 46 6.78 -3.93 1.96
CA VAL A 46 6.17 -4.45 0.73
C VAL A 46 6.03 -3.31 -0.28
N THR A 47 6.66 -3.45 -1.43
CA THR A 47 6.63 -2.40 -2.47
C THR A 47 6.69 -2.99 -3.88
N GLY A 48 6.39 -2.16 -4.88
CA GLY A 48 6.42 -2.49 -6.29
C GLY A 48 5.03 -2.40 -6.90
N PHE A 49 4.99 -1.78 -8.08
CA PHE A 49 3.79 -1.61 -8.89
C PHE A 49 4.15 -1.90 -10.35
N TYR A 50 3.59 -2.94 -10.95
CA TYR A 50 3.86 -3.24 -12.36
C TYR A 50 2.93 -2.46 -13.30
N ILE A 51 3.48 -1.89 -14.38
CA ILE A 51 2.72 -1.16 -15.40
C ILE A 51 2.74 -1.95 -16.72
N PRO A 52 1.71 -2.78 -17.00
CA PRO A 52 1.68 -3.63 -18.20
C PRO A 52 1.68 -2.86 -19.53
N ARG A 53 1.26 -1.59 -19.51
CA ARG A 53 1.18 -0.72 -20.69
C ARG A 53 2.33 0.27 -20.82
N ALA A 54 3.35 0.19 -19.95
CA ALA A 54 4.59 0.92 -20.21
C ALA A 54 5.24 0.41 -21.51
N ILE A 55 6.12 1.20 -22.11
CA ILE A 55 6.81 0.85 -23.36
C ILE A 55 8.32 0.89 -23.11
N PRO A 56 8.99 -0.26 -22.91
CA PRO A 56 8.41 -1.61 -22.73
C PRO A 56 7.67 -1.77 -21.39
N PRO A 57 6.81 -2.81 -21.22
CA PRO A 57 6.16 -3.09 -19.95
C PRO A 57 7.17 -3.20 -18.80
N SER A 58 6.96 -2.45 -17.74
CA SER A 58 7.96 -2.29 -16.68
C SER A 58 7.31 -2.01 -15.32
N PRO A 59 8.02 -2.29 -14.22
CA PRO A 59 7.66 -1.73 -12.92
C PRO A 59 7.74 -0.21 -12.92
N GLU A 60 6.92 0.41 -12.09
CA GLU A 60 7.00 1.82 -11.75
C GLU A 60 8.21 2.12 -10.87
N SER A 61 8.74 3.33 -10.99
CA SER A 61 9.85 3.81 -10.16
C SER A 61 9.41 4.42 -8.83
N ASP A 62 8.12 4.69 -8.65
CA ASP A 62 7.55 5.16 -7.38
C ASP A 62 7.34 3.99 -6.43
N GLY A 63 7.69 4.19 -5.16
CA GLY A 63 7.82 3.15 -4.14
C GLY A 63 9.26 2.71 -3.86
N PRO A 64 9.99 2.07 -4.80
CA PRO A 64 11.29 1.46 -4.55
C PRO A 64 12.33 2.38 -3.89
N PRO A 65 12.54 3.64 -4.32
CA PRO A 65 13.51 4.52 -3.68
C PRO A 65 13.14 4.84 -2.22
N GLY A 66 11.85 5.07 -1.94
CA GLY A 66 11.35 5.34 -0.59
C GLY A 66 11.47 4.12 0.32
N ALA A 67 11.15 2.93 -0.20
CA ALA A 67 11.31 1.67 0.51
C ALA A 67 12.76 1.37 0.86
N LEU A 68 13.69 1.57 -0.07
CA LEU A 68 15.12 1.34 0.17
C LEU A 68 15.71 2.34 1.15
N LEU A 69 15.32 3.61 1.06
CA LEU A 69 15.73 4.63 2.02
C LEU A 69 15.25 4.28 3.43
N LEU A 70 13.97 3.93 3.58
CA LEU A 70 13.42 3.52 4.88
C LEU A 70 14.11 2.25 5.40
N ALA A 71 14.33 1.26 4.53
CA ALA A 71 15.01 0.03 4.91
C ALA A 71 16.44 0.29 5.40
N ARG A 72 17.17 1.19 4.73
CA ARG A 72 18.51 1.61 5.16
C ARG A 72 18.46 2.29 6.52
N ILE A 73 17.55 3.23 6.74
CA ILE A 73 17.43 3.93 8.03
C ILE A 73 17.14 2.93 9.16
N LEU A 74 16.15 2.04 8.97
CA LEU A 74 15.81 1.04 9.98
C LEU A 74 16.96 0.05 10.22
N HIS A 75 17.68 -0.34 9.17
CA HIS A 75 18.87 -1.18 9.29
C HIS A 75 20.00 -0.49 10.07
N ASP A 76 20.28 0.78 9.80
CA ASP A 76 21.28 1.58 10.50
C ASP A 76 20.91 1.83 11.98
N LEU A 77 19.61 1.80 12.30
CA LEU A 77 19.09 1.82 13.68
C LEU A 77 19.16 0.44 14.39
N GLY A 78 19.64 -0.60 13.70
CA GLY A 78 19.85 -1.94 14.27
C GLY A 78 18.66 -2.88 14.13
N HIS A 79 17.62 -2.51 13.37
CA HIS A 79 16.47 -3.38 13.13
C HIS A 79 16.72 -4.39 12.01
N THR A 80 16.01 -5.53 12.07
CA THR A 80 16.02 -6.47 10.94
C THR A 80 14.98 -6.07 9.92
N VAL A 81 15.38 -5.85 8.67
CA VAL A 81 14.49 -5.36 7.62
C VAL A 81 14.59 -6.23 6.38
N GLU A 82 13.44 -6.60 5.82
CA GLU A 82 13.35 -7.27 4.53
C GLU A 82 12.37 -6.51 3.64
N ILE A 83 12.75 -6.29 2.38
CA ILE A 83 11.89 -5.72 1.35
C ILE A 83 11.29 -6.89 0.57
N LEU A 84 9.97 -7.02 0.61
CA LEU A 84 9.21 -8.02 -0.11
C LEU A 84 8.63 -7.42 -1.39
N THR A 85 8.78 -8.11 -2.51
CA THR A 85 8.22 -7.69 -3.79
C THR A 85 7.89 -8.88 -4.67
N ASP A 86 7.05 -8.71 -5.68
CA ASP A 86 6.72 -9.78 -6.62
C ASP A 86 7.78 -9.95 -7.73
N PRO A 87 7.78 -11.09 -8.45
CA PRO A 87 8.79 -11.37 -9.48
C PRO A 87 8.86 -10.35 -10.61
N LEU A 88 7.76 -9.67 -10.92
CA LEU A 88 7.75 -8.66 -11.98
C LEU A 88 8.49 -7.39 -11.56
N CYS A 89 8.48 -7.06 -10.27
CA CYS A 89 9.14 -5.87 -9.72
C CYS A 89 10.55 -6.14 -9.15
N SER A 90 10.89 -7.40 -8.86
CA SER A 90 12.11 -7.79 -8.14
C SER A 90 13.40 -7.28 -8.77
N ARG A 91 13.51 -7.33 -10.10
CA ARG A 91 14.70 -6.87 -10.81
C ARG A 91 14.96 -5.38 -10.59
N LEU A 92 13.94 -4.53 -10.72
CA LEU A 92 14.07 -3.09 -10.47
C LEU A 92 14.55 -2.84 -9.04
N LEU A 93 13.94 -3.50 -8.06
CA LEU A 93 14.32 -3.37 -6.66
C LEU A 93 15.77 -3.77 -6.45
N ARG A 94 16.18 -4.96 -6.91
CA ARG A 94 17.56 -5.46 -6.76
C ARG A 94 18.60 -4.53 -7.39
N GLU A 95 18.35 -4.00 -8.59
CA GLU A 95 19.27 -3.05 -9.21
C GLU A 95 19.32 -1.72 -8.44
N THR A 96 18.17 -1.23 -7.98
CA THR A 96 18.10 -0.01 -7.15
C THR A 96 18.84 -0.23 -5.82
N THR A 97 18.69 -1.39 -5.17
CA THR A 97 19.41 -1.77 -3.95
C THR A 97 20.93 -1.73 -4.15
N ARG A 98 21.43 -2.25 -5.27
CA ARG A 98 22.86 -2.19 -5.62
C ARG A 98 23.35 -0.74 -5.79
N LEU A 99 22.58 0.09 -6.50
CA LEU A 99 22.94 1.50 -6.72
C LEU A 99 23.02 2.30 -5.41
N TYR A 100 22.22 1.94 -4.42
CA TYR A 100 22.22 2.56 -3.09
C TYR A 100 23.26 1.93 -2.13
N GLY A 101 24.06 0.94 -2.58
CA GLY A 101 25.08 0.29 -1.77
C GLY A 101 24.52 -0.53 -0.61
N LEU A 102 23.31 -1.09 -0.77
CA LEU A 102 22.66 -1.94 0.22
C LEU A 102 22.85 -3.43 -0.10
N PRO A 103 22.80 -4.33 0.91
CA PRO A 103 22.84 -5.78 0.66
C PRO A 103 21.66 -6.21 -0.21
N ILE A 104 21.95 -6.93 -1.30
CA ILE A 104 20.90 -7.39 -2.24
C ILE A 104 19.96 -8.42 -1.61
N GLU A 105 20.43 -9.10 -0.57
CA GLU A 105 19.71 -10.06 0.26
C GLU A 105 18.58 -9.40 1.06
N MET A 106 18.62 -8.08 1.23
CA MET A 106 17.53 -7.30 1.81
C MET A 106 16.26 -7.38 0.94
N VAL A 107 16.40 -7.60 -0.37
CA VAL A 107 15.26 -7.78 -1.28
C VAL A 107 14.94 -9.26 -1.46
N ARG A 108 13.75 -9.64 -1.02
CA ARG A 108 13.18 -10.97 -1.20
C ARG A 108 12.08 -10.93 -2.25
N GLU A 109 12.28 -11.68 -3.32
CA GLU A 109 11.24 -11.94 -4.32
C GLU A 109 10.28 -12.99 -3.77
N ILE A 110 8.98 -12.68 -3.79
CA ILE A 110 7.92 -13.53 -3.28
C ILE A 110 7.03 -13.95 -4.45
N PRO A 111 7.16 -15.19 -4.97
CA PRO A 111 6.19 -15.71 -5.92
C PRO A 111 4.82 -15.87 -5.24
N ASP A 112 3.76 -15.78 -6.03
CA ASP A 112 2.39 -15.81 -5.50
C ASP A 112 2.08 -17.09 -4.69
N SER A 113 2.68 -18.21 -5.11
CA SER A 113 2.57 -19.50 -4.42
C SER A 113 3.16 -19.52 -3.01
N ALA A 114 4.05 -18.58 -2.67
CA ALA A 114 4.69 -18.51 -1.35
C ALA A 114 3.91 -17.64 -0.35
N VAL A 115 2.92 -16.86 -0.80
CA VAL A 115 2.19 -15.91 0.06
C VAL A 115 1.49 -16.63 1.22
N GLU A 116 0.88 -17.78 0.96
CA GLU A 116 0.23 -18.62 1.99
C GLU A 116 1.21 -19.06 3.09
N GLU A 117 2.43 -19.45 2.70
CA GLU A 117 3.46 -19.86 3.66
C GLU A 117 3.90 -18.67 4.51
N LEU A 118 4.09 -17.49 3.91
CA LEU A 118 4.43 -16.27 4.65
C LEU A 118 3.32 -15.88 5.64
N CYS A 119 2.06 -15.99 5.25
CA CYS A 119 0.91 -15.73 6.14
C CYS A 119 0.85 -16.72 7.30
N SER A 120 1.11 -18.01 7.06
CA SER A 120 1.00 -19.05 8.07
C SER A 120 2.22 -19.14 9.00
N ARG A 121 3.39 -18.72 8.54
CA ARG A 121 4.66 -18.83 9.28
C ARG A 121 5.49 -17.54 9.23
N PRO A 122 4.95 -16.39 9.70
CA PRO A 122 5.73 -15.17 9.79
C PRO A 122 6.87 -15.34 10.82
N PRO A 123 7.96 -14.56 10.70
CA PRO A 123 8.97 -14.47 11.75
C PRO A 123 8.35 -14.06 13.09
N ARG A 124 8.77 -14.71 14.17
CA ARG A 124 8.22 -14.45 15.52
C ARG A 124 8.49 -13.03 16.02
N ASP A 125 9.55 -12.41 15.52
CA ASP A 125 9.99 -11.05 15.82
C ASP A 125 9.42 -10.00 14.84
N LEU A 126 8.52 -10.40 13.93
CA LEU A 126 7.85 -9.46 13.02
C LEU A 126 6.93 -8.53 13.81
N THR A 127 7.27 -7.25 13.80
CA THR A 127 6.55 -6.20 14.54
C THR A 127 5.88 -5.18 13.62
N HIS A 128 6.44 -4.98 12.43
CA HIS A 128 5.98 -3.97 11.48
C HIS A 128 5.84 -4.54 10.07
N LEU A 129 4.73 -4.21 9.42
CA LEU A 129 4.47 -4.47 8.01
C LEU A 129 4.14 -3.14 7.33
N ILE A 130 4.92 -2.76 6.31
CA ILE A 130 4.88 -1.42 5.72
C ILE A 130 4.62 -1.57 4.22
N ALA A 131 3.50 -1.06 3.73
CA ALA A 131 3.24 -0.94 2.29
C ALA A 131 3.73 0.42 1.79
N ILE A 132 4.49 0.43 0.69
CA ILE A 132 4.90 1.65 0.02
C ILE A 132 4.62 1.49 -1.47
N GLU A 133 3.69 2.29 -1.98
CA GLU A 133 3.26 2.25 -3.39
C GLU A 133 2.92 0.82 -3.82
N ARG A 134 2.19 0.12 -2.95
CA ARG A 134 1.75 -1.26 -3.20
C ARG A 134 0.27 -1.29 -3.42
N VAL A 135 -0.15 -1.71 -4.62
CA VAL A 135 -1.57 -1.89 -4.95
C VAL A 135 -2.25 -2.88 -4.01
N GLY A 136 -3.48 -2.56 -3.62
CA GLY A 136 -4.37 -3.48 -2.93
C GLY A 136 -5.70 -3.68 -3.65
N PRO A 137 -6.49 -4.69 -3.24
CA PRO A 137 -7.77 -4.98 -3.84
C PRO A 137 -8.79 -3.88 -3.54
N SER A 138 -9.69 -3.64 -4.49
CA SER A 138 -10.83 -2.74 -4.34
C SER A 138 -11.87 -3.27 -3.35
N HIS A 139 -12.74 -2.38 -2.87
CA HIS A 139 -13.85 -2.75 -1.97
C HIS A 139 -14.79 -3.83 -2.56
N THR A 140 -15.21 -4.74 -1.68
CA THR A 140 -16.46 -5.50 -1.77
C THR A 140 -17.57 -4.78 -1.04
N LEU A 141 -18.83 -5.19 -1.24
CA LEU A 141 -19.95 -4.68 -0.45
C LEU A 141 -19.73 -4.93 1.06
N ASP A 142 -19.29 -6.12 1.44
CA ASP A 142 -19.03 -6.46 2.84
C ASP A 142 -17.93 -5.58 3.44
N SER A 143 -16.82 -5.36 2.70
CA SER A 143 -15.74 -4.49 3.16
C SER A 143 -16.18 -3.02 3.27
N LEU A 144 -17.08 -2.57 2.39
CA LEU A 144 -17.66 -1.23 2.48
C LEU A 144 -18.49 -1.11 3.75
N VAL A 145 -19.41 -2.04 3.98
CA VAL A 145 -20.29 -2.03 5.16
C VAL A 145 -19.48 -2.13 6.46
N ALA A 146 -18.40 -2.92 6.48
CA ALA A 146 -17.54 -3.09 7.65
C ALA A 146 -16.55 -1.92 7.89
N GLN A 147 -16.29 -1.08 6.89
CA GLN A 147 -15.33 0.02 7.00
C GLN A 147 -15.78 1.06 8.03
N SER A 148 -14.87 1.42 8.95
CA SER A 148 -15.09 2.46 9.95
C SER A 148 -15.34 3.82 9.31
N ARG A 149 -16.43 4.48 9.71
CA ARG A 149 -16.89 5.76 9.15
C ARG A 149 -17.84 6.47 10.12
N SER A 150 -18.14 7.73 9.82
CA SER A 150 -19.28 8.42 10.42
C SER A 150 -20.54 8.20 9.57
N GLY A 151 -21.61 7.69 10.17
CA GLY A 151 -22.87 7.42 9.46
C GLY A 151 -22.93 6.05 8.78
N SER A 152 -23.92 5.87 7.90
CA SER A 152 -24.16 4.62 7.19
C SER A 152 -23.35 4.50 5.90
N ALA A 153 -22.98 3.29 5.52
CA ALA A 153 -22.31 3.04 4.24
C ALA A 153 -23.21 3.45 3.04
N PRO A 154 -22.66 4.11 2.01
CA PRO A 154 -23.40 4.57 0.83
C PRO A 154 -23.60 3.43 -0.18
N VAL A 155 -24.29 2.37 0.25
CA VAL A 155 -24.46 1.12 -0.51
C VAL A 155 -25.01 1.37 -1.91
N THR A 156 -26.07 2.18 -2.03
CA THR A 156 -26.70 2.49 -3.34
C THR A 156 -25.72 3.13 -4.32
N GLU A 157 -24.90 4.07 -3.86
CA GLU A 157 -23.91 4.71 -4.72
C GLU A 157 -22.77 3.77 -5.09
N PHE A 158 -22.30 2.97 -4.12
CA PHE A 158 -21.27 1.96 -4.34
C PHE A 158 -21.71 0.94 -5.39
N GLU A 159 -22.93 0.40 -5.28
CA GLU A 159 -23.42 -0.58 -6.25
C GLU A 159 -23.58 0.00 -7.66
N ARG A 160 -23.97 1.28 -7.76
CA ARG A 160 -24.07 2.00 -9.03
C ARG A 160 -22.71 2.24 -9.69
N THR A 161 -21.67 2.49 -8.89
CA THR A 161 -20.35 2.96 -9.39
C THR A 161 -19.27 1.89 -9.41
N VAL A 162 -19.45 0.79 -8.66
CA VAL A 162 -18.49 -0.31 -8.53
C VAL A 162 -19.13 -1.62 -9.00
N PRO A 163 -18.95 -1.98 -10.28
CA PRO A 163 -19.44 -3.23 -10.86
C PRO A 163 -18.92 -4.46 -10.10
N ILE A 164 -19.72 -5.52 -10.01
CA ILE A 164 -19.36 -6.75 -9.29
C ILE A 164 -18.00 -7.32 -9.77
N GLY A 165 -17.76 -7.33 -11.08
CA GLY A 165 -16.49 -7.84 -11.66
C GLY A 165 -15.25 -7.00 -11.32
N SER A 166 -15.45 -5.78 -10.82
CA SER A 166 -14.40 -4.87 -10.35
C SER A 166 -14.24 -4.87 -8.83
N ARG A 167 -14.99 -5.69 -8.08
CA ARG A 167 -14.85 -5.78 -6.61
C ARG A 167 -13.77 -6.78 -6.23
N ASN A 168 -13.01 -6.50 -5.17
CA ASN A 168 -11.89 -7.31 -4.72
C ASN A 168 -10.83 -7.55 -5.82
N ARG A 169 -10.60 -6.56 -6.70
CA ARG A 169 -9.59 -6.62 -7.77
C ARG A 169 -8.56 -5.53 -7.56
N CYS A 170 -7.31 -5.79 -7.91
CA CYS A 170 -6.28 -4.76 -7.98
C CYS A 170 -6.43 -3.99 -9.29
N HIS A 171 -6.44 -2.67 -9.21
CA HIS A 171 -6.55 -1.80 -10.38
C HIS A 171 -5.35 -0.86 -10.48
N ASN A 172 -5.01 -0.46 -11.70
CA ASN A 172 -4.20 0.72 -11.91
C ASN A 172 -5.05 2.00 -11.89
N MET A 173 -4.39 3.16 -11.97
CA MET A 173 -5.05 4.47 -11.95
C MET A 173 -5.98 4.73 -13.15
N ARG A 174 -5.91 3.94 -14.23
CA ARG A 174 -6.87 3.98 -15.35
C ARG A 174 -8.11 3.11 -15.12
N GLY A 175 -8.21 2.46 -13.95
CA GLY A 175 -9.30 1.54 -13.63
C GLY A 175 -9.24 0.23 -14.39
N GLU A 176 -8.06 -0.17 -14.87
CA GLU A 176 -7.81 -1.47 -15.50
C GLU A 176 -7.44 -2.48 -14.42
N ILE A 177 -8.02 -3.67 -14.50
CA ILE A 177 -7.69 -4.76 -13.58
C ILE A 177 -6.29 -5.29 -13.90
N ILE A 178 -5.44 -5.39 -12.89
CA ILE A 178 -4.04 -5.78 -13.02
C ILE A 178 -3.66 -7.02 -12.21
N ASP A 179 -4.62 -7.81 -11.72
CA ASP A 179 -4.36 -9.01 -10.89
C ASP A 179 -3.32 -9.97 -11.50
N ALA A 180 -3.31 -10.14 -12.82
CA ALA A 180 -2.34 -11.00 -13.51
C ALA A 180 -0.89 -10.48 -13.43
N HIS A 181 -0.69 -9.25 -12.96
CA HIS A 181 0.59 -8.53 -12.91
C HIS A 181 0.97 -8.07 -11.50
N THR A 182 0.29 -8.58 -10.46
CA THR A 182 0.57 -8.24 -9.08
C THR A 182 0.39 -9.47 -8.21
N GLY A 183 1.41 -9.85 -7.45
CA GLY A 183 1.27 -10.92 -6.46
C GLY A 183 0.28 -10.54 -5.36
N HIS A 184 -0.39 -11.53 -4.75
CA HIS A 184 -1.37 -11.37 -3.68
C HIS A 184 -0.73 -10.97 -2.33
N LEU A 185 0.34 -10.16 -2.33
CA LEU A 185 1.05 -9.68 -1.15
C LEU A 185 0.17 -8.82 -0.23
N HIS A 186 -0.95 -8.29 -0.73
CA HIS A 186 -1.96 -7.64 0.10
C HIS A 186 -2.55 -8.57 1.18
N ARG A 187 -2.50 -9.89 0.98
CA ARG A 187 -2.92 -10.89 1.98
C ARG A 187 -2.13 -10.79 3.28
N LEU A 188 -0.85 -10.39 3.21
CA LEU A 188 -0.01 -10.16 4.39
C LEU A 188 -0.64 -9.11 5.32
N PHE A 189 -1.29 -8.09 4.76
CA PHE A 189 -1.92 -7.00 5.51
C PHE A 189 -3.33 -7.34 6.01
N THR A 190 -3.96 -8.39 5.48
CA THR A 190 -5.29 -8.84 5.94
C THR A 190 -5.24 -10.03 6.89
N GLU A 191 -4.25 -10.92 6.76
CA GLU A 191 -4.19 -12.19 7.48
C GLU A 191 -3.26 -12.14 8.69
N LEU A 192 -2.05 -11.56 8.55
CA LEU A 192 -1.11 -11.49 9.66
C LEU A 192 -1.65 -10.72 10.87
N PRO A 193 -2.37 -9.58 10.71
CA PRO A 193 -2.96 -8.88 11.85
C PRO A 193 -4.02 -9.69 12.61
N GLN A 194 -4.68 -10.66 11.96
CA GLN A 194 -5.68 -11.52 12.62
C GLN A 194 -5.02 -12.48 13.61
N GLY A 195 -3.83 -12.99 13.27
CA GLY A 195 -3.04 -13.88 14.13
C GLY A 195 -2.09 -13.16 15.08
N ASN A 196 -1.82 -11.88 14.86
CA ASN A 196 -0.95 -11.06 15.70
C ASN A 196 -1.51 -9.65 15.91
N PRO A 197 -2.35 -9.44 16.95
CA PRO A 197 -2.92 -8.14 17.26
C PRO A 197 -1.91 -7.05 17.62
N SER A 198 -0.67 -7.41 17.94
CA SER A 198 0.42 -6.46 18.23
C SER A 198 1.19 -6.02 16.98
N LEU A 199 0.97 -6.69 15.83
CA LEU A 199 1.56 -6.32 14.56
C LEU A 199 1.09 -4.94 14.13
N ARG A 200 2.03 -4.05 13.81
CA ARG A 200 1.75 -2.72 13.29
C ARG A 200 1.77 -2.74 11.77
N THR A 201 0.75 -2.17 11.14
CA THR A 201 0.68 -1.99 9.69
C THR A 201 0.73 -0.52 9.33
N ILE A 202 1.57 -0.15 8.37
CA ILE A 202 1.70 1.22 7.85
C ILE A 202 1.50 1.16 6.33
N GLY A 203 0.70 2.08 5.78
CA GLY A 203 0.50 2.22 4.34
C GLY A 203 0.91 3.61 3.86
N ILE A 204 1.67 3.66 2.77
CA ILE A 204 2.13 4.88 2.10
C ILE A 204 1.75 4.74 0.62
N GLY A 205 0.94 5.67 0.12
CA GLY A 205 0.52 5.73 -1.28
C GLY A 205 0.00 7.12 -1.63
N ASP A 206 -0.27 7.35 -2.92
CA ASP A 206 -0.65 8.68 -3.42
C ASP A 206 -1.84 8.69 -4.41
N GLY A 207 -2.37 7.51 -4.78
CA GLY A 207 -3.42 7.33 -5.80
C GLY A 207 -4.77 6.85 -5.27
N GLY A 208 -4.82 6.25 -4.07
CA GLY A 208 -6.04 5.71 -3.45
C GLY A 208 -6.27 4.21 -3.69
N ASN A 209 -5.54 3.60 -4.61
CA ASN A 209 -5.59 2.16 -4.93
C ASN A 209 -4.51 1.34 -4.19
N GLU A 210 -3.70 2.00 -3.37
CA GLU A 210 -2.63 1.39 -2.58
C GLU A 210 -3.13 0.91 -1.20
N ILE A 211 -2.45 -0.10 -0.67
CA ILE A 211 -2.66 -0.62 0.68
C ILE A 211 -2.48 0.50 1.70
N GLY A 212 -3.46 0.63 2.61
CA GLY A 212 -3.56 1.67 3.62
C GLY A 212 -4.62 2.72 3.31
N MET A 213 -5.02 2.86 2.05
CA MET A 213 -6.05 3.82 1.64
C MET A 213 -7.45 3.43 2.11
N GLY A 214 -7.69 2.15 2.45
CA GLY A 214 -8.93 1.66 3.04
C GLY A 214 -9.20 2.20 4.46
N ARG A 215 -8.21 2.84 5.09
CA ARG A 215 -8.40 3.61 6.33
C ARG A 215 -9.32 4.82 6.13
N ILE A 216 -9.43 5.34 4.91
CA ILE A 216 -10.26 6.50 4.57
C ILE A 216 -11.59 6.00 4.02
N PRO A 217 -12.74 6.52 4.51
CA PRO A 217 -14.05 6.11 4.00
C PRO A 217 -14.11 6.19 2.47
N TRP A 218 -14.63 5.14 1.85
CA TRP A 218 -14.64 4.98 0.40
C TRP A 218 -15.23 6.20 -0.33
N GLU A 219 -16.35 6.74 0.15
CA GLU A 219 -17.02 7.93 -0.39
C GLU A 219 -16.16 9.18 -0.33
N THR A 220 -15.33 9.29 0.69
CA THR A 220 -14.40 10.41 0.88
C THR A 220 -13.35 10.39 -0.22
N LEU A 221 -12.81 9.23 -0.57
CA LEU A 221 -11.88 9.09 -1.69
C LEU A 221 -12.59 9.19 -3.05
N ALA A 222 -13.75 8.54 -3.19
CA ALA A 222 -14.52 8.52 -4.44
C ALA A 222 -14.96 9.92 -4.90
N ALA A 223 -15.32 10.80 -3.96
CA ALA A 223 -15.70 12.17 -4.26
C ALA A 223 -14.53 13.09 -4.64
N ARG A 224 -13.28 12.69 -4.34
CA ARG A 224 -12.09 13.55 -4.45
C ARG A 224 -11.18 13.20 -5.61
N LEU A 225 -11.04 11.91 -5.89
CA LEU A 225 -10.17 11.47 -6.97
C LEU A 225 -10.73 11.93 -8.31
N ALA A 226 -9.94 12.70 -9.06
CA ALA A 226 -10.38 13.44 -10.23
C ALA A 226 -10.76 12.55 -11.44
N VAL A 227 -10.54 11.23 -11.36
CA VAL A 227 -10.75 10.30 -12.46
C VAL A 227 -12.10 9.60 -12.29
N ALA A 228 -12.94 9.60 -13.33
CA ALA A 228 -14.25 8.95 -13.29
C ALA A 228 -14.22 7.44 -12.94
N THR A 229 -13.07 6.77 -13.12
CA THR A 229 -12.86 5.37 -12.75
C THR A 229 -12.51 5.15 -11.28
N SER A 230 -12.24 6.21 -10.52
CA SER A 230 -11.72 6.11 -9.16
C SER A 230 -12.59 5.33 -8.15
N PRO A 231 -13.93 5.37 -8.18
CA PRO A 231 -14.73 4.64 -7.19
C PRO A 231 -14.44 3.12 -7.15
N LYS A 232 -14.14 2.50 -8.30
CA LYS A 232 -13.82 1.07 -8.40
C LYS A 232 -12.36 0.72 -8.11
N THR A 233 -11.45 1.70 -8.04
CA THR A 233 -10.02 1.45 -7.81
C THR A 233 -9.61 1.59 -6.35
N ILE A 234 -10.44 2.23 -5.51
CA ILE A 234 -10.13 2.52 -4.11
C ILE A 234 -9.86 1.23 -3.35
N CYS A 235 -8.68 1.15 -2.74
CA CYS A 235 -8.24 0.01 -1.95
C CYS A 235 -9.09 -0.15 -0.68
N ARG A 236 -9.39 -1.39 -0.32
CA ARG A 236 -10.17 -1.73 0.88
C ARG A 236 -9.37 -1.98 2.15
N ILE A 237 -8.04 -1.92 2.06
CA ILE A 237 -7.10 -2.24 3.14
C ILE A 237 -6.53 -0.93 3.68
#